data_AF-A0A1H9AZ91-F1
#
_entry.id   AF-A0A1H9AZ91-F1
#
_cell.length_a   1.000
_cell.length_b   1.000
_cell.length_c   1.000
_cell.angle_alpha   90.00
_cell.angle_beta   90.00
_cell.angle_gamma   90.00
#
_symmetry.space_group_name_H-M   'P 1'
#
loop_
_entity.id
_entity.type
_entity.pdbx_description
1 polymer ?
#
loop_
_entity_poly.entity_id
_entity_poly.type
_entity_poly.pdbx_seq_one_letter_code
_entity_poly.pdbx_strand_id
1 'polypeptide(L)'
;MTTFDIERIKEDTKRLREAKEREDKERGYCILPRNTYAPKVSDQFALEVYRRYWDEIKKSMTDYATLLLAAKGIRALGEDAKLTEWLDILSVAKFCRDKHLRLHFSIIAQVFIPTVVSGQHHPETNYANLAQLIANVFSRYPPSIQYDSNDNYNGDFEGYYATKREEVLEWKQTYCIEN
;
A
#
# COMPACT_ATOMS: atom_id res chain seq x y z
N MET A 1 -18.97 27.82 -32.88
CA MET A 1 -17.98 27.67 -31.79
C MET A 1 -16.86 28.65 -32.08
N THR A 2 -16.83 29.75 -31.33
CA THR A 2 -15.89 30.87 -31.53
C THR A 2 -14.71 30.74 -30.56
N THR A 3 -13.61 31.45 -30.81
CA THR A 3 -12.45 31.53 -29.91
C THR A 3 -12.83 31.97 -28.49
N PHE A 4 -13.84 32.82 -28.35
CA PHE A 4 -14.40 33.28 -27.08
C PHE A 4 -15.05 32.15 -26.27
N ASP A 5 -15.71 31.19 -26.95
CA ASP A 5 -16.32 30.02 -26.30
C ASP A 5 -15.24 29.08 -25.74
N ILE A 6 -14.10 28.96 -26.43
CA ILE A 6 -12.98 28.11 -26.02
C ILE A 6 -12.29 28.67 -24.77
N GLU A 7 -12.07 29.98 -24.70
CA GLU A 7 -11.46 30.62 -23.53
C GLU A 7 -12.36 30.52 -22.29
N ARG A 8 -13.67 30.74 -22.45
CA ARG A 8 -14.64 30.56 -21.37
C ARG A 8 -14.65 29.12 -20.85
N ILE A 9 -14.67 28.13 -21.75
CA ILE A 9 -14.62 26.72 -21.36
C ILE A 9 -13.32 26.38 -20.61
N LYS A 10 -12.17 26.93 -21.04
CA LYS A 10 -10.89 26.72 -20.33
C LYS A 10 -10.92 27.31 -18.92
N GLU A 11 -11.49 28.49 -18.76
CA GLU A 11 -11.59 29.15 -17.46
C GLU A 11 -12.55 28.42 -16.52
N ASP A 12 -13.71 27.99 -17.02
CA ASP A 12 -14.67 27.18 -16.25
C ASP A 12 -14.06 25.83 -15.85
N THR A 13 -13.33 25.18 -16.76
CA THR A 13 -12.62 23.92 -16.46
C THR A 13 -11.55 24.12 -15.38
N LYS A 14 -10.82 25.25 -15.43
CA LYS A 14 -9.83 25.60 -14.40
C LYS A 14 -10.49 25.82 -13.04
N ARG A 15 -11.58 26.60 -12.97
CA ARG A 15 -12.31 26.87 -11.72
C ARG A 15 -12.88 25.60 -11.10
N LEU A 16 -13.49 24.73 -11.91
CA LEU A 16 -14.01 23.44 -11.45
C LEU A 16 -12.90 22.53 -10.92
N ARG A 17 -11.72 22.55 -11.56
CA ARG A 17 -10.56 21.76 -11.12
C ARG A 17 -10.04 22.26 -9.77
N GLU A 18 -9.84 23.56 -9.62
CA GLU A 18 -9.36 24.16 -8.36
C GLU A 18 -10.36 23.98 -7.22
N ALA A 19 -11.68 24.03 -7.51
CA ALA A 19 -12.72 23.74 -6.54
C ALA A 19 -12.68 22.28 -6.06
N LYS A 20 -12.55 21.33 -6.99
CA LYS A 20 -12.41 19.91 -6.67
C LYS A 20 -11.12 19.61 -5.91
N GLU A 21 -10.00 20.20 -6.30
CA GLU A 21 -8.72 20.05 -5.58
C GLU A 21 -8.84 20.53 -4.12
N ARG A 22 -9.54 21.66 -3.86
CA ARG A 22 -9.80 22.10 -2.49
C ARG A 22 -10.67 21.12 -1.71
N GLU A 23 -11.75 20.64 -2.30
CA GLU A 23 -12.65 19.68 -1.66
C GLU A 23 -11.94 18.34 -1.36
N ASP A 24 -11.12 17.86 -2.29
CA ASP A 24 -10.32 16.65 -2.12
C ASP A 24 -9.28 16.82 -0.99
N LYS A 25 -8.64 18.00 -0.87
CA LYS A 25 -7.76 18.32 0.28
C LYS A 25 -8.51 18.36 1.60
N GLU A 26 -9.70 18.98 1.65
CA GLU A 26 -10.54 19.04 2.86
C GLU A 26 -10.96 17.64 3.32
N ARG A 27 -11.14 16.70 2.39
CA ARG A 27 -11.46 15.29 2.66
C ARG A 27 -10.23 14.43 2.97
N GLY A 28 -9.02 14.99 2.93
CA GLY A 28 -7.76 14.27 3.16
C GLY A 28 -7.28 13.40 1.99
N TYR A 29 -7.79 13.60 0.78
CA TYR A 29 -7.32 12.90 -0.40
C TYR A 29 -6.01 13.51 -0.94
N CYS A 30 -5.09 12.66 -1.38
CA CYS A 30 -3.87 13.09 -2.09
C CYS A 30 -4.24 13.71 -3.45
N ILE A 31 -3.83 14.95 -3.71
CA ILE A 31 -3.88 15.50 -5.07
C ILE A 31 -2.62 15.06 -5.79
N LEU A 32 -2.80 14.14 -6.74
CA LEU A 32 -1.74 13.77 -7.66
C LEU A 32 -1.80 14.69 -8.89
N PRO A 33 -0.81 15.57 -9.13
CA PRO A 33 -0.66 16.18 -10.44
C PRO A 33 -0.65 15.09 -11.53
N ARG A 34 -1.26 15.37 -12.69
CA ARG A 34 -1.45 14.40 -13.79
C ARG A 34 -0.17 13.69 -14.28
N ASN A 35 1.02 14.20 -13.94
CA ASN A 35 2.32 13.68 -14.38
C ASN A 35 3.19 13.14 -13.23
N THR A 36 2.64 12.99 -12.03
CA THR A 36 3.38 12.51 -10.86
C THR A 36 3.23 11.01 -10.75
N TYR A 37 4.29 10.29 -11.11
CA TYR A 37 4.34 8.85 -10.94
C TYR A 37 4.85 8.55 -9.54
N ALA A 38 4.15 7.69 -8.80
CA ALA A 38 4.70 7.12 -7.57
C ALA A 38 6.09 6.53 -7.85
N PRO A 39 7.03 6.60 -6.89
CA PRO A 39 8.35 6.00 -7.03
C PRO A 39 8.23 4.56 -7.50
N LYS A 40 8.99 4.20 -8.54
CA LYS A 40 8.99 2.84 -9.05
C LYS A 40 9.94 2.01 -8.20
N VAL A 41 9.41 0.96 -7.60
CA VAL A 41 10.20 -0.04 -6.87
C VAL A 41 10.43 -1.25 -7.75
N SER A 42 11.64 -1.77 -7.67
CA SER A 42 12.10 -2.99 -8.30
C SER A 42 11.17 -4.17 -8.03
N ASP A 43 10.80 -4.92 -9.07
CA ASP A 43 10.07 -6.18 -8.92
C ASP A 43 11.00 -7.24 -8.28
N GLN A 44 12.30 -7.20 -8.57
CA GLN A 44 13.28 -8.10 -7.95
C GLN A 44 13.45 -7.85 -6.45
N PHE A 45 13.58 -6.59 -6.02
CA PHE A 45 13.58 -6.20 -4.61
C PHE A 45 12.28 -6.64 -3.94
N ALA A 46 11.14 -6.39 -4.58
CA ALA A 46 9.84 -6.85 -4.09
C ALA A 46 9.79 -8.39 -3.93
N LEU A 47 10.39 -9.16 -4.84
CA LEU A 47 10.55 -10.60 -4.66
C LEU A 47 11.39 -10.96 -3.46
N GLU A 48 12.49 -10.24 -3.25
CA GLU A 48 13.40 -10.48 -2.16
C GLU A 48 12.75 -10.17 -0.81
N VAL A 49 12.00 -9.07 -0.71
CA VAL A 49 11.14 -8.77 0.44
C VAL A 49 10.15 -9.91 0.69
N TYR A 50 9.48 -10.40 -0.35
CA TYR A 50 8.59 -11.56 -0.22
C TYR A 50 9.37 -12.76 0.35
N ARG A 51 10.48 -13.16 -0.27
CA ARG A 51 11.26 -14.33 0.17
C ARG A 51 11.80 -14.19 1.59
N ARG A 52 12.20 -12.98 2.01
CA ARG A 52 12.82 -12.71 3.32
C ARG A 52 11.80 -12.74 4.46
N TYR A 53 10.60 -12.19 4.24
CA TYR A 53 9.63 -11.95 5.32
C TYR A 53 8.35 -12.79 5.25
N TRP A 54 8.06 -13.43 4.11
CA TRP A 54 6.76 -14.06 3.88
C TRP A 54 6.43 -15.16 4.89
N ASP A 55 7.37 -16.04 5.21
CA ASP A 55 7.11 -17.16 6.13
C ASP A 55 6.80 -16.67 7.54
N GLU A 56 7.51 -15.64 8.00
CA GLU A 56 7.31 -15.04 9.32
C GLU A 56 5.96 -14.30 9.38
N ILE A 57 5.67 -13.46 8.38
CA ILE A 57 4.39 -12.76 8.26
C ILE A 57 3.24 -13.77 8.17
N LYS A 58 3.37 -14.80 7.33
CA LYS A 58 2.35 -15.84 7.13
C LYS A 58 2.02 -16.52 8.45
N LYS A 59 3.03 -16.92 9.21
CA LYS A 59 2.83 -17.54 10.51
C LYS A 59 2.09 -16.60 11.45
N SER A 60 2.58 -15.37 11.62
CA SER A 60 1.96 -14.36 12.49
C SER A 60 0.50 -14.09 12.13
N MET A 61 0.19 -13.90 10.84
CA MET A 61 -1.17 -13.64 10.39
C MET A 61 -2.08 -14.87 10.53
N THR A 62 -1.55 -16.08 10.35
CA THR A 62 -2.32 -17.32 10.57
C THR A 62 -2.65 -17.53 12.04
N ASP A 63 -1.71 -17.24 12.93
CA ASP A 63 -1.92 -17.26 14.38
C ASP A 63 -3.00 -16.23 14.77
N TYR A 64 -2.94 -15.03 14.19
CA TYR A 64 -3.98 -14.02 14.39
C TYR A 64 -5.35 -14.47 13.87
N ALA A 65 -5.43 -15.05 12.67
CA ALA A 65 -6.68 -15.59 12.14
C ALA A 65 -7.30 -16.66 13.06
N THR A 66 -6.46 -17.50 13.67
CA THR A 66 -6.90 -18.49 14.66
C THR A 66 -7.45 -17.81 15.92
N LEU A 67 -6.79 -16.76 16.41
CA LEU A 67 -7.27 -15.96 17.53
C LEU A 67 -8.62 -15.29 17.24
N LEU A 68 -8.81 -14.73 16.05
CA LEU A 68 -10.08 -14.12 15.63
C LEU A 68 -11.25 -15.10 15.72
N LEU A 69 -11.05 -16.33 15.23
CA LEU A 69 -12.06 -17.39 15.24
C LEU A 69 -12.34 -17.89 16.66
N ALA A 70 -11.30 -18.08 17.47
CA ALA A 70 -11.44 -18.53 18.86
C ALA A 70 -12.16 -17.49 19.74
N ALA A 71 -11.78 -16.21 19.60
CA ALA A 71 -12.37 -15.10 20.35
C ALA A 71 -13.74 -14.66 19.81
N LYS A 72 -14.12 -15.11 18.61
CA LYS A 72 -15.31 -14.66 17.86
C LYS A 72 -15.40 -13.14 17.73
N GLY A 73 -14.26 -12.49 17.50
CA GLY A 73 -14.17 -11.04 17.45
C GLY A 73 -12.80 -10.53 17.00
N ILE A 74 -12.78 -9.31 16.48
CA ILE A 74 -11.55 -8.61 16.08
C ILE A 74 -10.95 -7.96 17.32
N ARG A 75 -9.66 -8.24 17.58
CA ARG A 75 -8.96 -7.82 18.79
C ARG A 75 -7.63 -7.18 18.42
N ALA A 76 -7.42 -5.97 18.91
CA ALA A 76 -6.10 -5.35 18.86
C ALA A 76 -5.11 -6.15 19.73
N LEU A 77 -3.93 -6.43 19.20
CA LEU A 77 -2.80 -7.00 19.94
C LEU A 77 -1.79 -5.92 20.38
N GLY A 78 -1.95 -4.68 19.89
CA GLY A 78 -1.05 -3.58 20.18
C GLY A 78 0.14 -3.50 19.23
N GLU A 79 0.99 -2.51 19.44
CA GLU A 79 2.20 -2.29 18.66
C GLU A 79 3.27 -3.32 19.00
N ASP A 80 3.96 -3.80 17.97
CA ASP A 80 5.09 -4.71 18.08
C ASP A 80 6.17 -4.28 17.07
N ALA A 81 7.44 -4.36 17.47
CA ALA A 81 8.56 -3.89 16.64
C ALA A 81 8.63 -4.59 15.28
N LYS A 82 8.30 -5.89 15.21
CA LYS A 82 8.26 -6.65 13.95
C LYS A 82 7.11 -6.21 13.07
N LEU A 83 5.93 -5.95 13.66
CA LEU A 83 4.79 -5.44 12.90
C LEU A 83 5.10 -4.07 12.27
N THR A 84 5.81 -3.21 12.99
CA THR A 84 6.27 -1.91 12.48
C THR A 84 7.32 -2.08 11.38
N GLU A 85 8.31 -2.95 11.57
CA GLU A 85 9.32 -3.25 10.54
C GLU A 85 8.65 -3.75 9.24
N TRP A 86 7.73 -4.72 9.35
CA TRP A 86 7.02 -5.26 8.20
C TRP A 86 6.14 -4.20 7.53
N LEU A 87 5.42 -3.40 8.33
CA LEU A 87 4.59 -2.32 7.80
C LEU A 87 5.42 -1.36 6.96
N ASP A 88 6.58 -0.94 7.46
CA ASP A 88 7.47 -0.01 6.78
C ASP A 88 7.99 -0.61 5.46
N ILE A 89 8.51 -1.83 5.49
CA ILE A 89 9.13 -2.42 4.30
C ILE A 89 8.10 -2.79 3.22
N LEU A 90 6.95 -3.34 3.62
CA LEU A 90 5.87 -3.68 2.70
C LEU A 90 5.23 -2.42 2.11
N SER A 91 5.17 -1.32 2.88
CA SER A 91 4.68 -0.03 2.40
C SER A 91 5.55 0.58 1.32
N VAL A 92 6.84 0.23 1.27
CA VAL A 92 7.74 0.59 0.16
C VAL A 92 7.61 -0.44 -0.97
N ALA A 93 7.71 -1.74 -0.66
CA ALA A 93 7.73 -2.81 -1.66
C ALA A 93 6.45 -2.88 -2.52
N LYS A 94 5.30 -2.43 -2.00
CA LYS A 94 4.04 -2.38 -2.77
C LYS A 94 4.09 -1.48 -4.01
N PHE A 95 5.06 -0.58 -4.14
CA PHE A 95 5.21 0.27 -5.32
C PHE A 95 5.89 -0.44 -6.51
N CYS A 96 6.04 -1.76 -6.44
CA CYS A 96 6.43 -2.62 -7.55
C CYS A 96 5.37 -2.64 -8.68
N ARG A 97 5.79 -3.11 -9.86
CA ARG A 97 4.92 -3.24 -11.04
C ARG A 97 4.16 -4.55 -11.06
N ASP A 98 4.76 -5.61 -10.50
CA ASP A 98 4.11 -6.91 -10.38
C ASP A 98 2.79 -6.78 -9.61
N LYS A 99 1.69 -7.06 -10.30
CA LYS A 99 0.34 -6.85 -9.77
C LYS A 99 0.05 -7.73 -8.56
N HIS A 100 0.60 -8.94 -8.53
CA HIS A 100 0.35 -9.91 -7.46
C HIS A 100 1.12 -9.55 -6.20
N LEU A 101 2.42 -9.25 -6.32
CA LEU A 101 3.24 -8.76 -5.20
C LEU A 101 2.68 -7.47 -4.63
N ARG A 102 2.37 -6.51 -5.50
CA ARG A 102 1.75 -5.25 -5.09
C ARG A 102 0.47 -5.47 -4.29
N LEU A 103 -0.43 -6.33 -4.78
CA LEU A 103 -1.68 -6.60 -4.09
C LEU A 103 -1.45 -7.25 -2.73
N HIS A 104 -0.58 -8.27 -2.64
CA HIS A 104 -0.27 -8.92 -1.37
C HIS A 104 0.32 -7.93 -0.35
N PHE A 105 1.34 -7.16 -0.75
CA PHE A 105 1.96 -6.18 0.12
C PHE A 105 0.99 -5.08 0.53
N SER A 106 0.14 -4.62 -0.39
CA SER A 106 -0.88 -3.61 -0.07
C SER A 106 -1.89 -4.13 0.95
N ILE A 107 -2.44 -5.34 0.76
CA ILE A 107 -3.41 -5.91 1.69
C ILE A 107 -2.79 -6.12 3.07
N ILE A 108 -1.57 -6.67 3.14
CA ILE A 108 -0.92 -6.92 4.43
C ILE A 108 -0.62 -5.60 5.16
N ALA A 109 0.00 -4.63 4.46
CA ALA A 109 0.41 -3.36 5.05
C ALA A 109 -0.77 -2.43 5.38
N GLN A 110 -1.84 -2.43 4.57
CA GLN A 110 -2.95 -1.48 4.73
C GLN A 110 -4.15 -2.05 5.46
N VAL A 111 -4.27 -3.38 5.55
CA VAL A 111 -5.41 -4.03 6.18
C VAL A 111 -4.94 -4.88 7.35
N PHE A 112 -4.13 -5.93 7.11
CA PHE A 112 -3.87 -6.91 8.16
C PHE A 112 -3.06 -6.36 9.33
N ILE A 113 -1.90 -5.75 9.07
CA ILE A 113 -1.05 -5.21 10.14
C ILE A 113 -1.79 -4.11 10.93
N PRO A 114 -2.42 -3.10 10.30
CA PRO A 114 -3.20 -2.11 11.04
C PRO A 114 -4.33 -2.72 11.86
N THR A 115 -5.06 -3.71 11.33
CA THR A 115 -6.12 -4.39 12.07
C THR A 115 -5.57 -5.20 13.25
N VAL A 116 -4.40 -5.81 13.14
CA VAL A 116 -3.73 -6.48 14.26
C VAL A 116 -3.33 -5.47 15.34
N VAL A 117 -2.75 -4.34 14.94
CA VAL A 117 -2.23 -3.33 15.88
C VAL A 117 -3.35 -2.59 16.60
N SER A 118 -4.31 -2.04 15.86
CA SER A 118 -5.33 -1.12 16.41
C SER A 118 -6.72 -1.72 16.55
N GLY A 119 -6.96 -2.91 15.98
CA GLY A 119 -8.30 -3.51 15.90
C GLY A 119 -9.23 -2.80 14.91
N GLN A 120 -8.78 -1.73 14.25
CA GLN A 120 -9.57 -1.01 13.25
C GLN A 120 -9.76 -1.88 12.00
N HIS A 121 -10.99 -1.93 11.52
CA HIS A 121 -11.38 -2.71 10.35
C HIS A 121 -12.53 -2.02 9.64
N HIS A 122 -12.75 -2.38 8.38
CA HIS A 122 -13.91 -1.88 7.64
C HIS A 122 -15.21 -2.35 8.31
N PRO A 123 -16.25 -1.51 8.46
CA PRO A 123 -17.46 -1.85 9.20
C PRO A 123 -18.17 -3.13 8.73
N GLU A 124 -18.04 -3.45 7.44
CA GLU A 124 -18.64 -4.65 6.83
C GLU A 124 -17.80 -5.92 7.03
N THR A 125 -16.59 -5.80 7.58
CA THR A 125 -15.68 -6.93 7.80
C THR A 125 -15.88 -7.51 9.19
N ASN A 126 -16.49 -8.70 9.28
CA ASN A 126 -16.55 -9.46 10.53
C ASN A 126 -15.30 -10.33 10.74
N TYR A 127 -15.14 -10.87 11.96
CA TYR A 127 -13.97 -11.68 12.34
C TYR A 127 -13.78 -12.92 11.45
N ALA A 128 -14.86 -13.58 11.03
CA ALA A 128 -14.80 -14.78 10.20
C ALA A 128 -14.38 -14.44 8.76
N ASN A 129 -14.92 -13.35 8.20
CA ASN A 129 -14.54 -12.83 6.88
C ASN A 129 -13.07 -12.41 6.87
N LEU A 130 -12.59 -11.76 7.93
CA LEU A 130 -11.19 -11.38 8.06
C LEU A 130 -10.27 -12.61 8.14
N ALA A 131 -10.60 -13.59 8.98
CA ALA A 131 -9.84 -14.83 9.09
C ALA A 131 -9.78 -15.59 7.75
N GLN A 132 -10.91 -15.64 7.02
CA GLN A 132 -10.97 -16.24 5.69
C GLN A 132 -10.13 -15.46 4.67
N LEU A 133 -10.17 -14.12 4.71
CA LEU A 133 -9.38 -13.27 3.84
C LEU A 133 -7.87 -13.49 4.06
N ILE A 134 -7.44 -13.57 5.33
CA ILE A 134 -6.06 -13.92 5.69
C ILE A 134 -5.69 -15.28 5.10
N ALA A 135 -6.49 -16.32 5.34
CA ALA A 135 -6.23 -17.67 4.81
C ALA A 135 -6.15 -17.69 3.27
N ASN A 136 -7.00 -16.92 2.58
CA ASN A 136 -7.01 -16.81 1.13
C ASN A 136 -5.76 -16.11 0.57
N VAL A 137 -5.23 -15.10 1.27
CA VAL A 137 -3.99 -14.42 0.88
C VAL A 137 -2.79 -15.35 1.02
N PHE A 138 -2.71 -16.12 2.11
CA PHE A 138 -1.55 -16.97 2.41
C PHE A 138 -1.60 -18.40 1.83
N SER A 139 -2.73 -18.80 1.24
CA SER A 139 -2.88 -20.09 0.53
C SER A 139 -2.44 -20.03 -0.93
N ARG A 140 -2.28 -18.83 -1.50
CA ARG A 140 -1.85 -18.66 -2.89
C ARG A 140 -0.35 -18.90 -3.04
N TYR A 141 0.03 -19.59 -4.11
CA TYR A 141 1.42 -19.89 -4.47
C TYR A 141 2.23 -18.60 -4.71
N PRO A 142 3.56 -18.63 -4.50
CA PRO A 142 4.42 -17.48 -4.71
C PRO A 142 4.24 -16.90 -6.11
N PRO A 143 4.17 -15.56 -6.23
CA PRO A 143 4.05 -14.89 -7.51
C PRO A 143 5.27 -15.20 -8.37
N SER A 144 5.02 -15.61 -9.63
CA SER A 144 6.07 -15.67 -10.64
C SER A 144 6.26 -14.28 -11.23
N ILE A 145 7.41 -13.67 -11.00
CA ILE A 145 7.72 -12.39 -11.63
C ILE A 145 7.95 -12.61 -13.12
N GLN A 146 7.23 -11.85 -13.94
CA GLN A 146 7.63 -11.66 -15.33
C GLN A 146 8.85 -10.73 -15.30
N TYR A 147 10.05 -11.29 -15.49
CA TYR A 147 11.30 -10.54 -15.51
C TYR A 147 11.21 -9.37 -16.51
N ASP A 148 11.11 -8.15 -16.01
CA ASP A 148 11.38 -6.95 -16.80
C ASP A 148 12.87 -6.64 -16.65
N SER A 149 13.63 -6.69 -17.74
CA SER A 149 15.11 -6.67 -17.74
C SER A 149 15.74 -5.31 -17.41
N ASN A 150 14.93 -4.32 -17.03
CA ASN A 150 15.34 -2.92 -16.81
C ASN A 150 15.09 -2.48 -15.36
N ASP A 151 15.53 -3.31 -14.42
CA ASP A 151 15.46 -3.00 -13.00
C ASP A 151 16.80 -2.44 -12.50
N ASN A 152 16.76 -1.38 -11.67
CA ASN A 152 17.94 -0.71 -11.11
C ASN A 152 18.42 -1.35 -9.80
N TYR A 153 17.80 -2.45 -9.38
CA TYR A 153 18.22 -3.22 -8.22
C TYR A 153 19.42 -4.12 -8.53
N ASN A 154 20.48 -3.99 -7.73
CA ASN A 154 21.75 -4.71 -7.89
C ASN A 154 21.97 -5.81 -6.84
N GLY A 155 20.98 -6.10 -5.99
CA GLY A 155 21.08 -7.05 -4.89
C GLY A 155 21.51 -6.46 -3.54
N ASP A 156 21.82 -5.16 -3.45
CA ASP A 156 22.02 -4.49 -2.17
C ASP A 156 20.66 -4.14 -1.54
N PHE A 157 20.12 -5.08 -0.76
CA PHE A 157 18.80 -4.95 -0.15
C PHE A 157 18.69 -3.70 0.73
N GLU A 158 19.62 -3.51 1.66
CA GLU A 158 19.53 -2.45 2.68
C GLU A 158 19.75 -1.07 2.05
N GLY A 159 20.74 -0.94 1.16
CA GLY A 159 20.98 0.31 0.43
C GLY A 159 19.82 0.69 -0.47
N TYR A 160 19.27 -0.26 -1.23
CA TYR A 160 18.12 -0.01 -2.09
C TYR A 160 16.88 0.36 -1.28
N TYR A 161 16.62 -0.36 -0.18
CA TYR A 161 15.49 -0.07 0.71
C TYR A 161 15.59 1.34 1.29
N ALA A 162 16.77 1.74 1.80
CA ALA A 162 16.98 3.07 2.37
C ALA A 162 16.65 4.17 1.36
N THR A 163 17.19 4.07 0.13
CA THR A 163 16.91 5.03 -0.94
C THR A 163 15.43 5.07 -1.31
N LYS A 164 14.79 3.90 -1.51
CA LYS A 164 13.37 3.86 -1.89
C LYS A 164 12.43 4.31 -0.78
N ARG A 165 12.79 4.08 0.47
CA ARG A 165 12.05 4.58 1.64
C ARG A 165 12.01 6.11 1.62
N GLU A 166 13.15 6.76 1.36
CA GLU A 166 13.23 8.21 1.25
C GLU A 166 12.42 8.75 0.05
N GLU A 167 12.58 8.15 -1.15
CA GLU A 167 11.79 8.54 -2.32
C GLU A 167 10.27 8.43 -2.08
N VAL A 168 9.82 7.34 -1.46
CA VAL A 168 8.41 7.13 -1.12
C VAL A 168 7.94 8.11 -0.07
N LEU A 169 8.76 8.42 0.94
CA LEU A 169 8.44 9.38 1.97
C LEU A 169 8.31 10.80 1.38
N GLU A 170 9.27 11.23 0.57
CA GLU A 170 9.24 12.53 -0.11
C GLU A 170 8.02 12.63 -1.03
N TRP A 171 7.72 11.58 -1.79
CA TRP A 171 6.54 11.54 -2.65
C TRP A 171 5.24 11.64 -1.83
N LYS A 172 5.14 10.93 -0.71
CA LYS A 172 3.99 11.06 0.21
C LYS A 172 3.90 12.48 0.75
N GLN A 173 4.95 13.05 1.32
CA GLN A 173 4.90 14.40 1.89
C GLN A 173 4.56 15.47 0.85
N THR A 174 5.05 15.31 -0.38
CA THR A 174 4.84 16.29 -1.45
C THR A 174 3.43 16.24 -2.03
N TYR A 175 2.82 15.06 -2.13
CA TYR A 175 1.59 14.85 -2.89
C TYR A 175 0.41 14.27 -2.08
N CYS A 176 0.70 13.71 -0.92
CA CYS A 176 -0.27 13.30 0.09
C CYS A 176 -0.10 14.24 1.29
N ILE A 177 -0.89 15.31 1.33
CA ILE A 177 -1.01 16.13 2.54
C ILE A 177 -1.70 15.23 3.58
N GLU A 178 -0.90 14.59 4.42
CA GLU A 178 -1.37 14.01 5.68
C GLU A 178 -1.75 15.21 6.58
N ASN A 179 -3.05 15.45 6.73
CA ASN A 179 -3.58 16.32 7.78
C ASN A 179 -3.58 15.56 9.11
#